data_AF-A0A953TVZ7-F1
#
_entry.id   AF-A0A953TVZ7-F1
#
_cell.length_a   1.000
_cell.length_b   1.000
_cell.length_c   1.000
_cell.angle_alpha   90.00
_cell.angle_beta   90.00
_cell.angle_gamma   90.00
#
_symmetry.space_group_name_H-M   'P 1'
#
loop_
_entity.id
_entity.type
_entity.pdbx_description
1 polymer ?
#
loop_
_entity_poly.entity_id
_entity_poly.type
_entity_poly.pdbx_seq_one_letter_code
_entity_poly.pdbx_strand_id
1 'polypeptide(L)' 'MATNVNFTKTEMTKIAMMANCGASRAIVPYHTTGDGDQLYALSTNQLKVDVPISTVGALAGEVAAEA' A
#
# COMPACT_ATOMS: atom_id res chain seq x y z
N MET A 1 4.80 2.41 -2.20
CA MET A 1 3.57 3.07 -2.70
C MET A 1 3.49 4.48 -2.13
N ALA A 2 3.02 5.48 -2.88
CA ALA A 2 2.97 6.87 -2.42
C ALA A 2 1.67 7.56 -2.85
N THR A 3 1.15 8.44 -1.99
CA THR A 3 -0.07 9.22 -2.25
C THR A 3 0.10 10.67 -1.78
N ASN A 4 -0.72 11.58 -2.30
CA ASN A 4 -0.77 12.96 -1.85
C ASN A 4 -1.93 13.25 -0.89
N VAL A 5 -2.81 12.28 -0.64
CA VAL A 5 -3.94 12.39 0.28
C VAL A 5 -3.46 12.36 1.73
N ASN A 6 -3.95 13.27 2.56
CA ASN A 6 -3.61 13.36 3.97
C ASN A 6 -4.09 12.13 4.74
N PHE A 7 -3.15 11.34 5.26
CA PHE A 7 -3.42 10.16 6.07
C PHE A 7 -2.54 10.16 7.31
N THR A 8 -3.08 9.66 8.41
CA THR A 8 -2.33 9.39 9.63
C THR A 8 -1.34 8.24 9.43
N LYS A 9 -0.35 8.14 10.32
CA LYS A 9 0.63 7.06 10.30
C LYS A 9 -0.03 5.68 10.34
N THR A 10 -1.08 5.50 11.16
CA THR A 10 -1.80 4.22 11.29
C THR A 10 -2.51 3.84 10.00
N GLU A 11 -3.16 4.80 9.33
CA GLU A 11 -3.83 4.59 8.05
C GLU A 11 -2.83 4.23 6.95
N MET A 12 -1.69 4.93 6.90
CA MET A 12 -0.61 4.60 5.97
C MET A 12 -0.01 3.21 6.20
N THR A 13 0.14 2.78 7.45
CA THR A 13 0.54 1.39 7.75
C THR A 13 -0.48 0.40 7.20
N LYS A 14 -1.78 0.68 7.34
CA LYS A 14 -2.82 -0.21 6.80
C LYS A 14 -2.81 -0.24 5.27
N ILE A 15 -2.62 0.91 4.62
CA ILE A 15 -2.45 0.99 3.15
C ILE A 15 -1.22 0.20 2.70
N ALA A 16 -0.11 0.27 3.43
CA ALA A 16 1.09 -0.53 3.14
C ALA A 16 0.79 -2.03 3.18
N MET A 17 0.06 -2.50 4.20
CA MET A 17 -0.34 -3.90 4.28
C MET A 17 -1.22 -4.33 3.09
N MET A 18 -2.15 -3.48 2.66
CA MET A 18 -3.01 -3.76 1.50
C MET A 18 -2.23 -3.80 0.20
N ALA A 19 -1.27 -2.88 0.02
CA ALA A 19 -0.36 -2.89 -1.11
C ALA A 19 0.50 -4.17 -1.13
N ASN A 20 0.96 -4.63 0.04
CA ASN A 20 1.75 -5.85 0.19
C ASN A 20 0.96 -7.09 -0.23
N CYS A 21 -0.32 -7.17 0.14
CA CYS A 21 -1.22 -8.21 -0.39
C CYS A 21 -1.37 -8.11 -1.91
N GLY A 22 -1.38 -6.90 -2.48
CA GLY A 22 -1.42 -6.70 -3.93
C GLY A 22 -0.21 -7.29 -4.65
N ALA A 23 1.00 -7.08 -4.12
CA ALA A 23 2.26 -7.59 -4.69
C ALA A 23 2.26 -9.13 -4.85
N SER A 24 1.57 -9.86 -3.96
CA SER A 24 1.42 -11.32 -4.07
C SER A 24 0.70 -11.82 -5.33
N ARG A 25 0.06 -10.92 -6.09
CA ARG A 25 -0.55 -11.27 -7.39
C ARG A 25 0.48 -11.34 -8.52
N ALA A 26 1.61 -10.64 -8.37
CA ALA A 26 2.70 -10.63 -9.34
C ALA A 26 3.83 -11.62 -8.99
N ILE A 27 3.99 -11.95 -7.70
CA ILE A 27 5.07 -12.81 -7.20
C ILE A 27 4.46 -14.07 -6.57
N VAL A 28 4.92 -15.25 -7.00
CA VAL A 28 4.42 -16.54 -6.50
C VAL A 28 5.56 -17.56 -6.36
N PRO A 29 5.86 -18.08 -5.14
CA PRO A 29 5.25 -17.73 -3.85
C PRO A 29 5.74 -16.37 -3.32
N TYR A 30 4.94 -15.72 -2.47
CA TYR A 30 5.25 -14.44 -1.81
C TYR A 30 5.16 -14.60 -0.29
N HIS A 31 5.94 -13.84 0.47
CA HIS A 31 6.02 -13.96 1.94
C HIS A 31 6.43 -15.35 2.46
N THR A 32 7.34 -16.01 1.76
CA THR A 32 7.97 -17.22 2.28
C THR A 32 8.93 -16.91 3.42
N THR A 33 9.36 -17.94 4.16
CA THR A 33 10.29 -17.75 5.28
C THR A 33 11.69 -17.30 4.85
N GLY A 34 12.02 -17.42 3.56
CA GLY A 34 13.29 -16.93 3.00
C GLY A 34 13.22 -15.49 2.52
N ASP A 35 12.02 -14.91 2.43
CA ASP A 35 11.82 -13.59 1.83
C ASP A 35 12.08 -12.46 2.83
N GLY A 36 12.64 -11.37 2.32
CA GLY A 36 12.86 -10.12 3.05
C GLY A 36 11.90 -9.02 2.60
N ASP A 37 10.67 -9.38 2.23
CA ASP A 37 9.71 -8.46 1.61
C ASP A 37 9.43 -7.25 2.52
N GLN A 38 9.67 -6.05 1.99
CA GLN A 38 9.38 -4.81 2.68
C GLN A 38 8.69 -3.82 1.76
N LEU A 39 7.56 -3.28 2.22
CA LEU A 39 6.82 -2.27 1.50
C LEU A 39 6.61 -1.04 2.39
N TYR A 40 7.10 0.10 1.90
CA TYR A 40 6.87 1.39 2.52
C TYR A 40 5.74 2.13 1.82
N ALA A 41 4.88 2.76 2.63
CA ALA A 41 3.84 3.67 2.15
C ALA A 41 4.09 5.08 2.67
N LEU A 42 4.02 6.06 1.76
CA LEU A 42 4.26 7.48 2.04
C LEU A 42 3.03 8.31 1.68
N SER A 43 2.68 9.28 2.52
CA SER A 43 1.81 10.38 2.12
C SER A 43 2.54 11.71 2.18
N THR A 44 2.38 12.54 1.13
CA THR A 44 2.89 13.92 1.10
C THR A 44 1.93 14.92 1.75
N ASN A 45 0.73 14.49 2.17
CA ASN A 45 -0.28 15.30 2.87
C ASN A 45 -0.68 16.62 2.17
N GLN A 46 -0.57 16.68 0.84
CA GLN A 46 -0.91 17.88 0.06
C GLN A 46 -2.43 18.06 -0.11
N LEU A 47 -3.18 16.96 -0.17
CA LEU A 47 -4.63 16.96 -0.40
C LEU A 47 -5.39 16.57 0.88
N LYS A 48 -6.15 17.51 1.43
CA LYS A 48 -7.01 17.29 2.61
C LYS A 48 -8.43 16.97 2.17
N VAL A 49 -8.64 15.73 1.73
CA VAL A 49 -9.95 15.20 1.37
C VAL A 49 -10.17 13.94 2.19
N ASP A 50 -11.39 13.77 2.69
CA ASP A 50 -11.78 12.54 3.37
C ASP A 50 -12.02 11.46 2.30
N VAL A 51 -11.11 10.50 2.22
CA VAL A 51 -11.18 9.38 1.28
C VAL A 51 -11.14 8.09 2.08
N PRO A 52 -12.05 7.14 1.84
CA PRO A 52 -12.01 5.85 2.52
C PRO A 52 -10.67 5.15 2.29
N ILE A 53 -10.04 4.72 3.39
CA ILE A 53 -8.75 4.02 3.38
C ILE A 53 -8.80 2.78 2.48
N SER A 54 -9.93 2.08 2.45
CA SER A 54 -10.14 0.89 1.63
C SER A 54 -10.04 1.19 0.12
N THR A 55 -10.52 2.36 -0.32
CA THR A 55 -10.45 2.78 -1.73
C THR A 55 -8.99 3.01 -2.13
N VAL A 56 -8.25 3.79 -1.33
CA VAL A 56 -6.82 4.04 -1.61
C VAL A 56 -6.00 2.76 -1.47
N GLY A 57 -6.30 1.91 -0.49
CA GLY A 57 -5.63 0.64 -0.29
C GLY A 57 -5.87 -0.36 -1.41
N ALA A 58 -7.06 -0.39 -2.01
CA ALA A 58 -7.35 -1.25 -3.16
C ALA A 58 -6.53 -0.82 -4.39
N LEU A 59 -6.52 0.48 -4.70
CA LEU A 59 -5.68 1.06 -5.76
C LEU A 59 -4.20 0.82 -5.47
N ALA A 60 -3.78 0.90 -4.20
CA ALA A 60 -2.42 0.60 -3.80
C ALA A 60 -2.01 -0.85 -4.03
N GLY A 61 -2.93 -1.78 -3.84
CA GLY A 61 -2.71 -3.18 -4.21
C GLY A 61 -2.59 -3.37 -5.72
N GLU A 62 -3.39 -2.68 -6.51
CA GLU A 62 -3.33 -2.75 -7.98
C GLU A 62 -2.00 -2.22 -8.51
N VAL A 63 -1.62 -1.01 -8.10
CA VAL A 63 -0.32 -0.42 -8.45
C VAL A 63 0.86 -1.29 -7.99
N ALA A 64 0.77 -1.93 -6.82
CA ALA A 64 1.82 -2.82 -6.34
C ALA A 64 1.93 -4.15 -7.13
N ALA A 65 0.86 -4.56 -7.81
CA ALA A 65 0.86 -5.75 -8.66
C ALA A 65 1.36 -5.43 -10.09
N GLU A 66 1.19 -4.19 -10.55
CA GLU A 66 1.59 -3.76 -11.90
C GLU A 66 3.02 -3.21 -11.99
N ALA A 67 3.58 -2.76 -10.87
CA ALA A 67 4.91 -2.15 -10.80
C ALA A 67 6.05 -3.16 -11.04
#